data_AF-A0A3C0VUM7-F1
#
_entry.id   AF-A0A3C0VUM7-F1
#
_cell.length_a   1.000
_cell.length_b   1.000
_cell.length_c   1.000
_cell.angle_alpha   90.00
_cell.angle_beta   90.00
_cell.angle_gamma   90.00
#
_symmetry.space_group_name_H-M   'P 1'
#
loop_
_entity.id
_entity.type
_entity.pdbx_description
1 polymer ?
#
loop_
_entity_poly.entity_id
_entity_poly.type
_entity_poly.pdbx_seq_one_letter_code
_entity_poly.pdbx_strand_id
1 'polypeptide(L)'
;ASYYFIDSLKQTGCSLEEIGYVMEMEEVDYLSFMKTRLGALEEQIRTLQNTLFSTKTTYRLLEHYQDVGKEDPEIFIMDNMSICYTPIEDKDNAKGIAGIGKDFKKHALFMKNTFNANVYPSGASISLEDIKNKNYVYNNVVTLVEMPADNINAFPLPSNKVVSCFHSKGDTPISESYNKLYNFITENNLKPLSDLISISLINLRDSKLRHNYLKYLFICIDK
;
A
#
# COMPACT_ATOMS: atom_id res chain seq x y z
N ALA A 1 -30.55 -36.42 10.02
CA ALA A 1 -29.86 -35.40 10.85
C ALA A 1 -28.43 -35.11 10.39
N SER A 2 -27.65 -36.07 9.84
CA SER A 2 -26.23 -35.84 9.46
C SER A 2 -25.98 -34.90 8.29
N TYR A 3 -26.83 -34.92 7.24
CA TYR A 3 -26.60 -34.07 6.05
C TYR A 3 -26.60 -32.57 6.36
N TYR A 4 -27.50 -32.12 7.23
CA TYR A 4 -27.57 -30.71 7.65
C TYR A 4 -26.29 -30.26 8.38
N PHE A 5 -25.72 -31.11 9.24
CA PHE A 5 -24.46 -30.80 9.93
C PHE A 5 -23.26 -30.80 8.99
N ILE A 6 -23.20 -31.76 8.05
CA ILE A 6 -22.17 -31.81 7.01
C ILE A 6 -22.23 -30.55 6.13
N ASP A 7 -23.43 -30.15 5.71
CA ASP A 7 -23.62 -28.94 4.88
C ASP A 7 -23.24 -27.68 5.67
N SER A 8 -23.66 -27.58 6.92
CA SER A 8 -23.29 -26.46 7.80
C SER A 8 -21.77 -26.34 7.99
N LEU A 9 -21.07 -27.46 8.21
CA LEU A 9 -19.61 -27.47 8.35
C LEU A 9 -18.88 -27.12 7.05
N LYS A 10 -19.43 -27.52 5.89
CA LYS A 10 -18.89 -27.07 4.58
C LYS A 10 -19.05 -25.56 4.41
N GLN A 11 -20.19 -24.99 4.80
CA GLN A 11 -20.43 -23.55 4.71
C GLN A 11 -19.48 -22.74 5.60
N THR A 12 -19.00 -23.31 6.71
CA THR A 12 -17.95 -22.70 7.54
C THR A 12 -16.53 -22.91 6.99
N GLY A 13 -16.39 -23.49 5.79
CA GLY A 13 -15.11 -23.70 5.12
C GLY A 13 -14.35 -24.96 5.55
N CYS A 14 -15.02 -25.95 6.14
CA CYS A 14 -14.38 -27.24 6.43
C CYS A 14 -14.25 -28.08 5.15
N SER A 15 -13.09 -28.73 4.98
CA SER A 15 -12.91 -29.75 3.96
C SER A 15 -13.71 -31.02 4.29
N LEU A 16 -13.91 -31.90 3.30
CA LEU A 16 -14.56 -33.19 3.52
C LEU A 16 -13.79 -34.08 4.51
N GLU A 17 -12.46 -33.98 4.51
CA GLU A 17 -11.59 -34.71 5.43
C GLU A 17 -11.76 -34.19 6.87
N GLU A 18 -11.77 -32.86 7.06
CA GLU A 18 -12.01 -32.24 8.37
C GLU A 18 -13.39 -32.61 8.93
N ILE A 19 -14.41 -32.66 8.07
CA ILE A 19 -15.76 -33.05 8.47
C ILE A 19 -15.78 -34.50 8.99
N GLY A 20 -15.02 -35.41 8.36
CA GLY A 20 -14.88 -36.78 8.82
C GLY A 20 -14.36 -36.85 10.27
N TYR A 21 -13.31 -36.11 10.57
CA TYR A 21 -12.76 -36.03 11.92
C TYR A 21 -13.73 -35.40 12.92
N VAL A 22 -14.41 -34.31 12.54
CA VAL A 22 -15.35 -33.58 13.41
C VAL A 22 -16.56 -34.44 13.80
N MET A 23 -17.01 -35.33 12.90
CA MET A 23 -18.12 -36.24 13.18
C MET A 23 -17.79 -37.31 14.24
N GLU A 24 -16.52 -37.53 14.53
CA GLU A 24 -16.04 -38.52 15.51
C GLU A 24 -15.56 -37.89 16.83
N MET A 25 -15.59 -36.56 16.95
CA MET A 25 -15.09 -35.82 18.13
C MET A 25 -16.04 -35.86 19.33
N GLU A 26 -15.46 -35.86 20.54
CA GLU A 26 -16.21 -35.56 21.76
C GLU A 26 -16.54 -34.06 21.87
N GLU A 27 -17.53 -33.72 22.71
CA GLU A 27 -18.07 -32.36 22.82
C GLU A 27 -17.02 -31.30 23.18
N VAL A 28 -16.03 -31.64 24.03
CA VAL A 28 -14.95 -30.72 24.44
C VAL A 28 -14.02 -30.40 23.27
N ASP A 29 -13.71 -31.39 22.44
CA ASP A 29 -12.86 -31.24 21.27
C ASP A 29 -13.58 -30.45 20.16
N TYR A 30 -14.90 -30.64 20.04
CA TYR A 30 -15.74 -29.87 19.12
C TYR A 30 -15.75 -28.38 19.44
N LEU A 31 -15.84 -27.98 20.72
CA LEU A 31 -15.77 -26.56 21.11
C LEU A 31 -14.41 -25.93 20.73
N SER A 32 -13.31 -26.65 20.95
CA SER A 32 -11.97 -26.20 20.58
C SER A 32 -11.82 -26.04 19.05
N PHE A 33 -12.35 -27.02 18.31
CA PHE A 33 -12.42 -26.96 16.85
C PHE A 33 -13.21 -25.73 16.37
N MET A 34 -14.40 -25.49 16.92
CA MET A 34 -15.23 -24.34 16.54
C MET A 34 -14.58 -23.00 16.89
N LYS A 35 -13.86 -22.90 18.01
CA LYS A 35 -13.07 -21.70 18.34
C LYS A 35 -11.96 -21.44 17.32
N THR A 36 -11.23 -22.49 16.93
CA THR A 36 -10.19 -22.40 15.90
C THR A 36 -10.79 -21.97 14.56
N ARG A 37 -11.96 -22.52 14.20
CA ARG A 37 -12.67 -22.16 12.97
C ARG A 37 -13.14 -20.72 12.97
N LEU A 38 -13.70 -20.26 14.09
CA LEU A 38 -14.11 -18.86 14.27
C LEU A 38 -12.91 -17.92 14.06
N GLY A 39 -11.78 -18.18 14.71
CA GLY A 39 -10.57 -17.38 14.55
C GLY A 39 -10.06 -17.33 13.10
N ALA A 40 -10.09 -18.46 12.38
CA ALA A 40 -9.72 -18.50 10.97
C ALA A 40 -10.67 -17.67 10.07
N LEU A 41 -11.97 -17.68 10.36
CA LEU A 41 -12.95 -16.85 9.63
C LEU A 41 -12.77 -15.36 9.95
N GLU A 42 -12.51 -15.00 11.20
CA GLU A 42 -12.19 -13.62 11.61
C GLU A 42 -10.92 -13.11 10.91
N GLU A 43 -9.91 -13.97 10.76
CA GLU A 43 -8.69 -13.64 10.01
C GLU A 43 -8.99 -13.41 8.52
N GLN A 44 -9.81 -14.25 7.89
CA GLN A 44 -10.24 -14.06 6.50
C GLN A 44 -11.02 -12.76 6.31
N ILE A 45 -11.93 -12.43 7.22
CA ILE A 45 -12.67 -11.15 7.21
C ILE A 45 -11.68 -9.99 7.22
N ARG A 46 -10.67 -10.04 8.09
CA ARG A 46 -9.62 -9.00 8.17
C ARG A 46 -8.83 -8.89 6.86
N THR A 47 -8.39 -10.01 6.28
CA THR A 47 -7.69 -10.00 4.98
C THR A 47 -8.54 -9.36 3.89
N LEU A 48 -9.83 -9.71 3.81
CA LEU A 48 -10.74 -9.16 2.81
C LEU A 48 -10.98 -7.66 3.00
N GLN A 49 -11.13 -7.20 4.25
CA GLN A 49 -11.26 -5.77 4.56
C GLN A 49 -10.02 -4.99 4.14
N ASN A 50 -8.82 -5.49 4.45
CA ASN A 50 -7.57 -4.85 4.04
C ASN A 50 -7.41 -4.84 2.51
N THR A 51 -7.79 -5.93 1.84
CA THR A 51 -7.74 -6.00 0.38
C THR A 51 -8.71 -5.00 -0.25
N LEU A 52 -9.95 -4.93 0.26
CA LEU A 52 -10.94 -3.95 -0.19
C LEU A 52 -10.43 -2.52 -0.03
N PHE A 53 -9.81 -2.23 1.12
CA PHE A 53 -9.19 -0.93 1.37
C PHE A 53 -8.12 -0.59 0.30
N SER A 54 -7.14 -1.47 0.13
CA SER A 54 -6.07 -1.30 -0.86
C SER A 54 -6.63 -1.06 -2.25
N THR A 55 -7.64 -1.83 -2.65
CA THR A 55 -8.31 -1.67 -3.95
C THR A 55 -9.04 -0.34 -4.06
N LYS A 56 -9.76 0.11 -3.02
CA LYS A 56 -10.45 1.40 -3.01
C LYS A 56 -9.47 2.57 -3.14
N THR A 57 -8.35 2.53 -2.41
CA THR A 57 -7.31 3.57 -2.50
C THR A 57 -6.74 3.66 -3.90
N THR A 58 -6.33 2.51 -4.47
CA THR A 58 -5.85 2.47 -5.85
C THR A 58 -6.90 2.99 -6.82
N TYR A 59 -8.16 2.56 -6.68
CA TYR A 59 -9.26 3.00 -7.54
C TYR A 59 -9.44 4.52 -7.49
N ARG A 60 -9.50 5.13 -6.30
CA ARG A 60 -9.64 6.58 -6.13
C ARG A 60 -8.48 7.35 -6.77
N LEU A 61 -7.24 6.86 -6.61
CA LEU A 61 -6.08 7.49 -7.25
C LEU A 61 -6.12 7.36 -8.78
N LEU A 62 -6.65 6.25 -9.32
CA LEU A 62 -6.83 6.07 -10.77
C LEU A 62 -7.99 6.90 -11.32
N GLU A 63 -9.07 7.06 -10.55
CA GLU A 63 -10.20 7.95 -10.88
C GLU A 63 -9.71 9.40 -10.92
N HIS A 64 -8.96 9.83 -9.90
CA HIS A 64 -8.32 11.15 -9.89
C HIS A 64 -7.40 11.37 -11.10
N TYR A 65 -6.59 10.36 -11.46
CA TYR A 65 -5.77 10.39 -12.68
C TYR A 65 -6.60 10.59 -13.96
N GLN A 66 -7.79 9.99 -14.04
CA GLN A 66 -8.67 10.14 -15.20
C GLN A 66 -9.21 11.56 -15.32
N ASP A 67 -9.44 12.24 -14.20
CA ASP A 67 -9.99 13.61 -14.17
C ASP A 67 -8.94 14.67 -14.50
N VAL A 68 -7.73 14.54 -13.95
CA VAL A 68 -6.69 15.60 -14.01
C VAL A 68 -5.59 15.31 -15.03
N GLY A 69 -5.44 14.05 -15.46
CA GLY A 69 -4.41 13.63 -16.39
C GLY A 69 -3.02 13.54 -15.77
N LYS A 70 -2.00 13.96 -16.54
CA LYS A 70 -0.59 13.73 -16.24
C LYS A 70 0.15 15.01 -15.87
N GLU A 71 1.28 14.81 -15.19
CA GLU A 71 2.49 15.66 -15.20
C GLU A 71 2.47 17.03 -14.53
N ASP A 72 1.31 17.68 -14.36
CA ASP A 72 1.27 19.00 -13.72
C ASP A 72 0.89 18.90 -12.23
N PRO A 73 1.69 19.52 -11.33
CA PRO A 73 1.37 19.59 -9.91
C PRO A 73 0.05 20.29 -9.63
N GLU A 74 -0.72 19.73 -8.71
CA GLU A 74 -1.93 20.34 -8.20
C GLU A 74 -2.05 20.15 -6.68
N ILE A 75 -2.95 20.90 -6.05
CA ILE A 75 -3.34 20.67 -4.66
C ILE A 75 -4.53 19.71 -4.65
N PHE A 76 -4.36 18.56 -4.01
CA PHE A 76 -5.40 17.54 -3.85
C PHE A 76 -5.69 17.31 -2.36
N ILE A 77 -6.95 16.99 -2.03
CA ILE A 77 -7.35 16.58 -0.68
C ILE A 77 -7.52 15.06 -0.70
N MET A 78 -6.58 14.37 -0.08
CA MET A 78 -6.62 12.92 0.09
C MET A 78 -7.58 12.53 1.21
N ASP A 79 -8.03 11.28 1.18
CA ASP A 79 -8.68 10.67 2.33
C ASP A 79 -7.74 10.59 3.52
N ASN A 80 -8.31 10.56 4.73
CA ASN A 80 -7.54 10.31 5.93
C ASN A 80 -6.97 8.89 5.88
N MET A 81 -5.66 8.81 5.71
CA MET A 81 -4.93 7.55 5.62
C MET A 81 -3.73 7.58 6.58
N SER A 82 -3.30 6.38 6.92
CA SER A 82 -2.02 6.15 7.56
C SER A 82 -1.02 5.62 6.52
N ILE A 83 0.26 5.70 6.86
CA ILE A 83 1.37 5.28 6.03
C ILE A 83 2.32 4.42 6.86
N CYS A 84 2.73 3.31 6.27
CA CYS A 84 3.68 2.38 6.84
C CYS A 84 5.04 2.56 6.17
N TYR A 85 6.13 2.45 6.93
CA TYR A 85 7.49 2.63 6.43
C TYR A 85 8.35 1.39 6.67
N THR A 86 9.27 1.12 5.76
CA THR A 86 10.41 0.24 6.00
C THR A 86 11.66 0.94 5.48
N PRO A 87 12.64 1.26 6.35
CA PRO A 87 13.89 1.90 5.94
C PRO A 87 14.62 1.09 4.89
N ILE A 88 15.22 1.78 3.93
CA ILE A 88 16.09 1.17 2.93
C ILE A 88 17.50 1.02 3.52
N GLU A 89 18.04 -0.20 3.39
CA GLU A 89 19.34 -0.55 3.96
C GLU A 89 20.52 -0.03 3.13
N ASP A 90 20.45 -0.11 1.80
CA ASP A 90 21.51 0.31 0.87
C ASP A 90 21.09 1.56 0.09
N LYS A 91 21.42 2.73 0.63
CA LYS A 91 21.10 4.02 -0.01
C LYS A 91 21.89 4.27 -1.30
N ASP A 92 23.10 3.75 -1.43
CA ASP A 92 23.96 4.04 -2.60
C ASP A 92 23.34 3.50 -3.90
N ASN A 93 22.59 2.40 -3.79
CA ASN A 93 21.90 1.76 -4.92
C ASN A 93 20.40 2.08 -4.99
N ALA A 94 19.86 2.88 -4.08
CA ALA A 94 18.41 3.10 -3.92
C ALA A 94 17.81 4.12 -4.90
N LYS A 95 18.22 4.12 -6.17
CA LYS A 95 17.71 5.06 -7.21
C LYS A 95 16.55 4.50 -8.02
N GLY A 96 16.09 3.29 -7.70
CA GLY A 96 15.03 2.60 -8.44
C GLY A 96 14.60 1.31 -7.73
N ILE A 97 13.45 0.76 -8.13
CA ILE A 97 12.89 -0.49 -7.56
C ILE A 97 13.89 -1.65 -7.59
N ALA A 98 14.72 -1.74 -8.64
CA ALA A 98 15.74 -2.79 -8.74
C ALA A 98 16.76 -2.75 -7.60
N GLY A 99 17.11 -1.55 -7.10
CA GLY A 99 18.04 -1.36 -6.00
C GLY A 99 17.45 -1.67 -4.63
N ILE A 100 16.13 -1.55 -4.48
CA ILE A 100 15.42 -1.69 -3.19
C ILE A 100 14.59 -2.99 -3.10
N GLY A 101 14.86 -3.96 -3.97
CA GLY A 101 14.04 -5.18 -4.07
C GLY A 101 14.06 -6.05 -2.80
N LYS A 102 15.15 -6.02 -2.03
CA LYS A 102 15.24 -6.72 -0.73
C LYS A 102 14.38 -6.02 0.33
N ASP A 103 14.48 -4.69 0.41
CA ASP A 103 13.68 -3.87 1.33
C ASP A 103 12.19 -3.99 1.02
N PHE A 104 11.82 -4.08 -0.26
CA PHE A 104 10.44 -4.31 -0.67
C PHE A 104 9.91 -5.66 -0.19
N LYS A 105 10.71 -6.73 -0.29
CA LYS A 105 10.33 -8.05 0.25
C LYS A 105 10.17 -8.01 1.77
N LYS A 106 11.07 -7.32 2.47
CA LYS A 106 10.99 -7.10 3.92
C LYS A 106 9.71 -6.34 4.29
N HIS A 107 9.40 -5.27 3.56
CA HIS A 107 8.18 -4.49 3.75
C HIS A 107 6.92 -5.33 3.49
N ALA A 108 6.91 -6.15 2.44
CA ALA A 108 5.77 -7.03 2.15
C ALA A 108 5.53 -8.08 3.26
N LEU A 109 6.60 -8.66 3.82
CA LEU A 109 6.50 -9.56 4.96
C LEU A 109 6.00 -8.84 6.22
N PHE A 110 6.49 -7.63 6.46
CA PHE A 110 6.00 -6.78 7.54
C PHE A 110 4.49 -6.47 7.39
N MET A 111 4.04 -6.04 6.21
CA MET A 111 2.62 -5.78 5.96
C MET A 111 1.76 -7.02 6.16
N LYS A 112 2.22 -8.19 5.70
CA LYS A 112 1.53 -9.46 5.90
C LYS A 112 1.46 -9.86 7.37
N ASN A 113 2.57 -9.79 8.11
CA ASN A 113 2.63 -10.30 9.49
C ASN A 113 1.99 -9.34 10.50
N THR A 114 2.09 -8.04 10.29
CA THR A 114 1.58 -7.03 11.22
C THR A 114 0.10 -6.75 10.96
N PHE A 115 -0.27 -6.63 9.69
CA PHE A 115 -1.60 -6.14 9.32
C PHE A 115 -2.46 -7.18 8.61
N ASN A 116 -1.90 -8.33 8.21
CA ASN A 116 -2.57 -9.27 7.32
C ASN A 116 -3.08 -8.56 6.04
N ALA A 117 -2.22 -7.70 5.49
CA ALA A 117 -2.52 -6.83 4.36
C ALA A 117 -1.53 -7.03 3.22
N ASN A 118 -1.99 -6.76 2.00
CA ASN A 118 -1.14 -6.71 0.83
C ASN A 118 -0.32 -5.42 0.82
N VAL A 119 0.87 -5.48 0.23
CA VAL A 119 1.77 -4.33 0.07
C VAL A 119 1.33 -3.36 -1.04
N TYR A 120 0.20 -3.60 -1.71
CA TYR A 120 -0.24 -2.76 -2.83
C TYR A 120 -1.37 -1.82 -2.37
N PRO A 121 -1.37 -0.53 -2.76
CA PRO A 121 -0.33 0.16 -3.52
C PRO A 121 0.87 0.56 -2.63
N SER A 122 2.08 0.36 -3.14
CA SER A 122 3.33 0.72 -2.44
C SER A 122 4.27 1.50 -3.34
N GLY A 123 5.25 2.10 -2.69
CA GLY A 123 6.23 2.94 -3.34
C GLY A 123 7.45 3.16 -2.48
N ALA A 124 8.04 4.34 -2.65
CA ALA A 124 9.16 4.77 -1.83
C ALA A 124 9.06 6.25 -1.47
N SER A 125 9.76 6.65 -0.41
CA SER A 125 9.93 8.06 -0.06
C SER A 125 11.30 8.60 -0.51
N ILE A 126 11.38 9.88 -0.85
CA ILE A 126 12.63 10.63 -1.07
C ILE A 126 12.59 11.87 -0.18
N SER A 127 13.69 12.16 0.53
CA SER A 127 13.71 13.34 1.41
C SER A 127 13.61 14.63 0.63
N LEU A 128 12.99 15.66 1.22
CA LEU A 128 12.95 16.97 0.58
C LEU A 128 14.36 17.54 0.34
N GLU A 129 15.29 17.27 1.24
CA GLU A 129 16.69 17.70 1.10
C GLU A 129 17.36 17.00 -0.09
N ASP A 130 17.10 15.70 -0.28
CA ASP A 130 17.55 14.93 -1.44
C ASP A 130 16.94 15.48 -2.76
N ILE A 131 15.65 15.84 -2.77
CA ILE A 131 15.01 16.47 -3.93
C ILE A 131 15.68 17.80 -4.26
N LYS A 132 15.85 18.67 -3.26
CA LYS A 132 16.47 19.99 -3.40
C LYS A 132 17.90 19.87 -3.96
N ASN A 133 18.66 18.88 -3.49
CA ASN A 133 20.03 18.62 -3.93
C ASN A 133 20.11 17.77 -5.20
N LYS A 134 18.98 17.44 -5.83
CA LYS A 134 18.86 16.57 -7.02
C LYS A 134 19.49 15.18 -6.82
N ASN A 135 19.55 14.72 -5.58
CA ASN A 135 20.05 13.42 -5.17
C ASN A 135 18.88 12.44 -4.98
N TYR A 136 18.22 12.01 -6.06
CA TYR A 136 17.00 11.21 -5.98
C TYR A 136 17.24 9.77 -5.48
N VAL A 137 17.36 9.62 -4.18
CA VAL A 137 17.62 8.35 -3.48
C VAL A 137 16.42 8.01 -2.59
N TYR A 138 15.98 6.77 -2.67
CA TYR A 138 14.87 6.28 -1.86
C TYR A 138 15.34 6.05 -0.40
N ASN A 139 14.55 6.55 0.54
CA ASN A 139 14.83 6.45 1.98
C ASN A 139 14.05 5.33 2.66
N ASN A 140 12.80 5.13 2.26
CA ASN A 140 11.94 4.07 2.78
C ASN A 140 11.13 3.43 1.65
N VAL A 141 10.78 2.15 1.80
CA VAL A 141 9.61 1.56 1.15
C VAL A 141 8.37 1.98 1.93
N VAL A 142 7.30 2.32 1.23
CA VAL A 142 6.06 2.82 1.85
C VAL A 142 4.81 2.15 1.29
N THR A 143 3.79 2.03 2.14
CA THR A 143 2.43 1.57 1.77
C THR A 143 1.40 2.47 2.44
N LEU A 144 0.35 2.87 1.71
CA LEU A 144 -0.79 3.61 2.25
C LEU A 144 -1.83 2.64 2.82
N VAL A 145 -2.43 2.97 3.97
CA VAL A 145 -3.42 2.15 4.69
C VAL A 145 -4.59 2.98 5.28
N GLU A 146 -5.87 2.65 5.06
CA GLU A 146 -7.02 3.14 5.86
C GLU A 146 -7.12 2.24 7.08
N MET A 147 -6.21 2.47 8.01
CA MET A 147 -6.39 2.02 9.37
C MET A 147 -5.99 3.14 10.31
N PRO A 148 -6.57 3.19 11.51
CA PRO A 148 -6.10 4.09 12.54
C PRO A 148 -4.60 3.90 12.76
N ALA A 149 -3.86 5.01 12.78
CA ALA A 149 -2.44 4.96 13.09
C ALA A 149 -2.24 4.45 14.52
N ASP A 150 -1.37 3.45 14.67
CA ASP A 150 -0.91 2.98 15.98
C ASP A 150 0.33 3.75 16.46
N ASN A 151 0.92 4.60 15.60
CA ASN A 151 2.17 5.33 15.81
C ASN A 151 3.37 4.45 16.16
N ILE A 152 3.31 3.16 15.79
CA ILE A 152 4.38 2.19 15.95
C ILE A 152 4.74 1.63 14.58
N ASN A 153 3.74 1.10 13.88
CA ASN A 153 3.86 0.45 12.58
C ASN A 153 3.19 1.25 11.46
N ALA A 154 2.11 1.97 11.80
CA ALA A 154 1.35 2.85 10.93
C ALA A 154 1.28 4.26 11.53
N PHE A 155 1.63 5.25 10.72
CA PHE A 155 1.68 6.65 11.13
C PHE A 155 0.64 7.46 10.36
N PRO A 156 -0.04 8.45 10.98
CA PRO A 156 -0.97 9.27 10.25
C PRO A 156 -0.22 10.10 9.21
N LEU A 157 -0.85 10.37 8.06
CA LEU A 157 -0.32 11.40 7.17
C LEU A 157 -0.30 12.75 7.92
N PRO A 158 0.80 13.54 7.84
CA PRO A 158 0.90 14.82 8.55
C PRO A 158 -0.19 15.84 8.17
N SER A 159 -0.72 15.72 6.95
CA SER A 159 -1.85 16.49 6.43
C SER A 159 -2.53 15.68 5.33
N ASN A 160 -3.84 15.85 5.19
CA ASN A 160 -4.59 15.29 4.07
C ASN A 160 -4.59 16.20 2.84
N LYS A 161 -4.07 17.43 2.95
CA LYS A 161 -3.84 18.33 1.83
C LYS A 161 -2.45 18.07 1.28
N VAL A 162 -2.36 17.74 0.00
CA VAL A 162 -1.11 17.35 -0.66
C VAL A 162 -0.90 18.17 -1.93
N VAL A 163 0.36 18.40 -2.29
CA VAL A 163 0.72 18.72 -3.67
C VAL A 163 1.04 17.41 -4.36
N SER A 164 0.34 17.09 -5.44
CA SER A 164 0.44 15.82 -6.14
C SER A 164 0.56 15.96 -7.65
N CYS A 165 1.13 14.94 -8.29
CA CYS A 165 1.05 14.77 -9.73
C CYS A 165 1.19 13.28 -10.10
N PHE A 166 0.78 12.95 -11.32
CA PHE A 166 0.98 11.63 -11.88
C PHE A 166 2.17 11.61 -12.83
N HIS A 167 2.99 10.58 -12.71
CA HIS A 167 4.09 10.32 -13.62
C HIS A 167 3.92 8.94 -14.26
N SER A 168 3.67 8.94 -15.56
CA SER A 168 3.62 7.73 -16.37
C SER A 168 4.90 7.57 -17.18
N LYS A 169 5.18 6.36 -17.65
CA LYS A 169 6.23 6.19 -18.66
C LYS A 169 5.94 7.06 -19.90
N GLY A 170 6.87 7.94 -20.23
CA GLY A 170 6.81 8.87 -21.36
C GLY A 170 8.21 9.36 -21.75
N ASP A 171 8.26 10.54 -22.39
CA ASP A 171 9.48 11.12 -22.96
C ASP A 171 10.36 11.84 -21.93
N THR A 172 9.81 12.20 -20.76
CA THR A 172 10.53 12.94 -19.71
C THR A 172 11.01 12.03 -18.57
N PRO A 173 12.23 12.26 -18.04
CA PRO A 173 12.71 11.59 -16.84
C PRO A 173 11.84 11.88 -15.61
N ILE A 174 11.59 10.88 -14.77
CA ILE A 174 10.83 11.04 -13.51
C ILE A 174 11.37 12.13 -12.58
N SER A 175 12.69 12.40 -12.64
CA SER A 175 13.32 13.50 -11.90
C SER A 175 12.71 14.87 -12.23
N GLU A 176 12.19 15.06 -13.44
CA GLU A 176 11.49 16.29 -13.80
C GLU A 176 10.18 16.43 -13.03
N SER A 177 9.40 15.36 -12.89
CA SER A 177 8.17 15.37 -12.07
C SER A 177 8.48 15.66 -10.60
N TYR A 178 9.58 15.12 -10.06
CA TYR A 178 10.02 15.45 -8.70
C TYR A 178 10.34 16.94 -8.53
N ASN A 179 11.06 17.52 -9.49
CA ASN A 179 11.38 18.95 -9.47
C ASN A 179 10.14 19.82 -9.67
N LYS A 180 9.21 19.44 -10.54
CA LYS A 180 7.94 20.15 -10.74
C LYS A 180 7.17 20.28 -9.43
N LEU A 181 7.02 19.18 -8.67
CA LEU A 181 6.36 19.20 -7.36
C LEU A 181 7.06 20.14 -6.37
N TYR A 182 8.38 20.03 -6.26
CA TYR A 182 9.16 20.88 -5.37
C TYR A 182 9.06 22.36 -5.75
N ASN A 183 9.22 22.68 -7.04
CA ASN A 183 9.12 24.03 -7.55
C ASN A 183 7.73 24.61 -7.30
N PHE A 184 6.66 23.86 -7.57
CA PHE A 184 5.29 24.28 -7.30
C PHE A 184 5.09 24.67 -5.84
N ILE A 185 5.61 23.86 -4.90
CA ILE A 185 5.57 24.17 -3.46
C ILE A 185 6.29 25.50 -3.17
N THR A 186 7.51 25.67 -3.69
CA THR A 186 8.32 26.87 -3.44
C THR A 186 7.74 28.14 -4.07
N GLU A 187 7.27 28.07 -5.32
CA GLU A 187 6.72 29.19 -6.08
C GLU A 187 5.39 29.69 -5.47
N ASN A 188 4.62 28.78 -4.88
CA ASN A 188 3.36 29.10 -4.20
C ASN A 188 3.52 29.36 -2.69
N ASN A 189 4.75 29.42 -2.16
CA ASN A 189 5.04 29.61 -0.73
C ASN A 189 4.32 28.61 0.19
N LEU A 190 4.16 27.37 -0.27
CA LEU A 190 3.53 26.29 0.50
C LEU A 190 4.54 25.69 1.48
N LYS A 191 4.09 25.32 2.67
CA LYS A 191 4.93 24.70 3.69
C LYS A 191 4.82 23.17 3.61
N PRO A 192 5.87 22.45 3.19
CA PRO A 192 5.83 20.99 3.15
C PRO A 192 5.90 20.40 4.56
N LEU A 193 5.14 19.34 4.80
CA LEU A 193 5.03 18.61 6.06
C LEU A 193 5.50 17.14 5.95
N SER A 194 5.84 16.67 4.75
CA SER A 194 6.38 15.34 4.53
C SER A 194 7.49 15.33 3.50
N ASP A 195 8.23 14.23 3.47
CA ASP A 195 9.04 13.83 2.32
C ASP A 195 8.16 13.61 1.07
N LEU A 196 8.80 13.54 -0.09
CA LEU A 196 8.14 13.11 -1.32
C LEU A 196 7.78 11.63 -1.20
N ILE A 197 6.51 11.30 -1.42
CA ILE A 197 6.01 9.94 -1.49
C ILE A 197 5.73 9.59 -2.96
N SER A 198 6.33 8.50 -3.45
CA SER A 198 6.19 8.01 -4.82
C SER A 198 5.54 6.63 -4.84
N ILE A 199 4.22 6.57 -4.97
CA ILE A 199 3.42 5.32 -5.01
C ILE A 199 3.35 4.77 -6.42
N SER A 200 3.59 3.46 -6.58
CA SER A 200 3.46 2.75 -7.85
C SER A 200 2.03 2.19 -8.01
N LEU A 201 1.25 2.76 -8.92
CA LEU A 201 -0.13 2.33 -9.20
C LEU A 201 -0.18 1.26 -10.29
N ILE A 202 0.57 1.44 -11.37
CA ILE A 202 0.69 0.47 -12.46
C ILE A 202 2.17 0.15 -12.61
N ASN A 203 2.51 -1.14 -12.70
CA ASN A 203 3.88 -1.58 -12.91
C ASN A 203 3.90 -2.85 -13.76
N LEU A 204 3.46 -2.72 -15.01
CA LEU A 204 3.27 -3.83 -15.93
C LEU A 204 4.48 -3.96 -16.87
N ARG A 205 4.74 -5.19 -17.30
CA ARG A 205 5.64 -5.48 -18.42
C ARG A 205 4.83 -6.20 -19.47
N ASP A 206 4.85 -5.71 -20.70
CA ASP A 206 4.24 -6.45 -21.80
C ASP A 206 5.13 -7.64 -22.22
N SER A 207 4.60 -8.49 -23.10
CA SER A 207 5.31 -9.65 -23.64
C SER A 207 6.58 -9.30 -24.43
N LYS A 208 6.79 -8.02 -24.76
CA LYS A 208 7.98 -7.48 -25.43
C LYS A 208 8.93 -6.79 -24.44
N LEU A 209 8.77 -7.03 -23.12
CA LEU A 209 9.52 -6.39 -22.04
C LEU A 209 9.40 -4.87 -22.00
N ARG A 210 8.43 -4.27 -22.71
CA ARG A 210 8.13 -2.85 -22.57
C ARG A 210 7.51 -2.66 -21.21
N HIS A 211 8.26 -1.98 -20.35
CA HIS A 211 7.73 -1.54 -19.08
C HIS A 211 6.61 -0.52 -19.34
N ASN A 212 5.47 -0.65 -18.69
CA ASN A 212 4.48 0.42 -18.57
C ASN A 212 4.27 0.67 -17.08
N TYR A 213 4.46 1.91 -16.64
CA TYR A 213 4.26 2.26 -15.25
C TYR A 213 3.49 3.57 -15.12
N LEU A 214 2.76 3.67 -14.02
CA LEU A 214 2.08 4.87 -13.56
C LEU A 214 2.38 5.02 -12.08
N LYS A 215 2.90 6.18 -11.70
CA LYS A 215 3.20 6.55 -10.32
C LYS A 215 2.38 7.75 -9.93
N TYR A 216 1.91 7.74 -8.69
CA TYR A 216 1.33 8.88 -8.01
C TYR A 216 2.37 9.45 -7.04
N LEU A 217 2.69 10.72 -7.23
CA LEU A 217 3.73 11.42 -6.50
C LEU A 217 3.04 12.48 -5.65
N PHE A 218 3.37 12.57 -4.36
CA PHE A 218 2.78 13.61 -3.50
C PHE A 218 3.67 14.04 -2.33
N ILE A 219 3.46 15.27 -1.86
CA ILE A 219 4.04 15.84 -0.65
C ILE A 219 2.89 16.43 0.18
N CYS A 220 2.80 16.08 1.46
CA CYS A 220 1.84 16.68 2.39
C CYS A 220 2.22 18.14 2.63
N ILE A 221 1.24 19.04 2.65
CA ILE A 221 1.45 20.46 2.91
C ILE A 221 0.57 20.96 4.06
N ASP A 222 1.00 22.04 4.69
CA ASP A 222 0.21 22.74 5.70
C ASP A 222 -1.09 23.29 5.12
N LYS A 223 -2.09 23.49 5.98
CA LYS A 223 -3.46 23.88 5.57
C LYS A 223 -3.52 25.27 4.94
#